data_AF-A0A535EKU2-F1
#
_entry.id   AF-A0A535EKU2-F1
#
_cell.length_a   1.000
_cell.length_b   1.000
_cell.length_c   1.000
_cell.angle_alpha   90.00
_cell.angle_beta   90.00
_cell.angle_gamma   90.00
#
_symmetry.space_group_name_H-M   'P 1'
#
loop_
_entity.id
_entity.type
_entity.pdbx_description
1 polymer ?
#
loop_
_entity_poly.entity_id
_entity_poly.type
_entity_poly.pdbx_seq_one_letter_code
_entity_poly.pdbx_strand_id
1 'polypeptide(L)'
;MKFLDLTQDFSLHTPAFAGYAGPQIRWVKHLAFDRAGGQEITMTLHVSTHLDGPAHFMTGGKFIGDLPLDFLVGPACVVDLERMGVGDFDIYGPEHFERWE
;
A
#
# COMPACT_ATOMS: atom_id res chain seq x y z
N MET A 1 2.80 -14.89 19.84
CA MET A 1 3.19 -14.44 18.49
C MET A 1 3.06 -12.92 18.45
N LYS A 2 4.03 -12.20 17.88
CA LYS A 2 3.98 -10.73 17.77
C LYS A 2 3.63 -10.39 16.32
N PHE A 3 2.65 -9.52 16.15
CA PHE A 3 2.31 -8.94 14.84
C PHE A 3 2.97 -7.57 14.75
N LEU A 4 3.52 -7.27 13.58
CA LEU A 4 4.02 -5.95 13.23
C LEU A 4 3.08 -5.36 12.20
N ASP A 5 2.57 -4.17 12.48
CA ASP A 5 1.82 -3.41 11.50
C ASP A 5 2.80 -2.70 10.58
N LEU A 6 2.65 -2.94 9.27
CA LEU A 6 3.46 -2.31 8.21
C LEU A 6 2.65 -1.25 7.43
N THR A 7 1.45 -0.91 7.91
CA THR A 7 0.56 0.07 7.30
C THR A 7 0.82 1.47 7.86
N GLN A 8 0.89 2.45 6.97
CA GLN A 8 0.95 3.86 7.33
C GLN A 8 -0.44 4.41 7.67
N ASP A 9 -0.49 5.40 8.56
CA ASP A 9 -1.74 6.10 8.89
C ASP A 9 -2.36 6.75 7.64
N PHE A 10 -3.69 6.64 7.51
CA PHE A 10 -4.44 7.19 6.40
C PHE A 10 -5.26 8.42 6.81
N SER A 11 -5.19 9.49 6.03
CA SER A 11 -5.98 10.70 6.24
C SER A 11 -6.16 11.50 4.95
N LEU A 12 -6.90 12.62 5.04
CA LEU A 12 -7.02 13.59 3.94
C LEU A 12 -5.68 14.24 3.56
N HIS A 13 -4.66 14.12 4.42
CA HIS A 13 -3.30 14.63 4.19
C HIS A 13 -2.34 13.57 3.68
N THR A 14 -2.78 12.32 3.51
CA THR A 14 -1.93 11.27 2.93
C THR A 14 -1.48 11.71 1.55
N PRO A 15 -0.16 11.75 1.29
CA PRO A 15 0.36 12.19 0.00
C PRO A 15 -0.07 11.21 -1.09
N ALA A 16 -0.56 11.75 -2.20
CA ALA A 16 -0.79 10.97 -3.41
C ALA A 16 0.54 10.78 -4.17
N PHE A 17 0.55 9.81 -5.08
CA PHE A 17 1.60 9.74 -6.09
C PHE A 17 1.66 11.04 -6.92
N ALA A 18 2.85 11.39 -7.41
CA ALA A 18 3.04 12.61 -8.18
C ALA A 18 2.08 12.66 -9.38
N GLY A 19 1.27 13.72 -9.46
CA GLY A 19 0.27 13.92 -10.51
C GLY A 19 -1.10 13.29 -10.25
N TYR A 20 -1.30 12.57 -9.15
CA TYR A 20 -2.61 12.02 -8.77
C TYR A 20 -3.33 12.98 -7.81
N ALA A 21 -4.66 12.93 -7.82
CA ALA A 21 -5.45 13.57 -6.78
C ALA A 21 -5.25 12.84 -5.44
N GLY A 22 -5.06 13.60 -4.37
CA GLY A 22 -5.05 13.07 -3.01
C GLY A 22 -6.41 12.51 -2.59
N PRO A 23 -6.47 11.73 -1.49
CA PRO A 23 -7.71 11.19 -1.00
C PRO A 23 -8.64 12.30 -0.51
N GLN A 24 -9.93 12.14 -0.80
CA GLN A 24 -10.98 13.01 -0.28
C GLN A 24 -11.75 12.25 0.78
N ILE A 25 -11.93 12.87 1.94
CA ILE A 25 -12.71 12.33 3.05
C ILE A 25 -13.74 13.38 3.45
N ARG A 26 -15.01 13.02 3.42
CA ARG A 26 -16.10 13.91 3.85
C ARG A 26 -17.06 13.19 4.77
N TRP A 27 -17.54 13.92 5.77
CA TRP A 27 -18.67 13.46 6.58
C TRP A 27 -19.95 13.53 5.76
N VAL A 28 -20.65 12.41 5.71
CA VAL A 28 -22.01 12.34 5.12
C VAL A 28 -23.07 12.25 6.22
N LYS A 29 -22.69 11.87 7.44
CA LYS A 29 -23.53 11.85 8.64
C LYS A 29 -22.69 12.17 9.88
N HIS A 30 -23.22 12.99 10.77
CA HIS A 30 -22.57 13.31 12.04
C HIS A 30 -23.37 12.70 13.19
N LEU A 31 -22.67 11.98 14.09
CA LEU A 31 -23.30 11.29 15.23
C LEU A 31 -24.24 12.19 16.04
N ALA A 32 -23.84 13.45 16.24
CA ALA A 32 -24.60 14.46 16.99
C ALA A 32 -26.02 14.70 16.44
N PHE A 33 -26.24 14.50 15.13
CA PHE A 33 -27.52 14.75 14.46
C PHE A 33 -28.17 13.47 13.94
N ASP A 34 -27.37 12.46 13.60
CA ASP A 34 -27.79 11.33 12.79
C ASP A 34 -27.78 9.97 13.49
N ARG A 35 -27.59 9.95 14.82
CA ARG A 35 -27.48 8.74 15.69
C ARG A 35 -26.37 7.75 15.28
N ALA A 36 -25.63 8.02 14.21
CA ALA A 36 -24.47 7.30 13.72
C ALA A 36 -23.56 8.26 12.94
N GLY A 37 -22.24 8.05 13.01
CA GLY A 37 -21.27 8.73 12.15
C GLY A 37 -21.08 7.98 10.83
N GLY A 38 -20.89 8.71 9.73
CA GLY A 38 -20.62 8.11 8.43
C GLY A 38 -19.75 9.04 7.59
N GLN A 39 -18.72 8.45 6.96
CA GLN A 39 -17.83 9.15 6.05
C GLN A 39 -17.87 8.51 4.67
N GLU A 40 -17.78 9.34 3.64
CA GLU A 40 -17.45 8.92 2.29
C GLU A 40 -15.97 9.20 2.05
N ILE A 41 -15.29 8.21 1.49
CA ILE A 41 -13.88 8.28 1.11
C ILE A 41 -13.79 8.03 -0.38
N THR A 42 -13.18 8.97 -1.09
CA THR A 42 -12.87 8.86 -2.53
C THR A 42 -11.36 8.90 -2.68
N MET A 43 -10.78 7.86 -3.27
CA MET A 43 -9.34 7.74 -3.45
C MET A 43 -9.00 6.98 -4.72
N THR A 44 -7.76 7.14 -5.18
CA THR A 44 -7.18 6.21 -6.15
C THR A 44 -6.81 4.90 -5.45
N LEU A 45 -6.65 3.80 -6.20
CA LEU A 45 -6.21 2.53 -5.62
C LEU A 45 -4.70 2.52 -5.25
N HIS A 46 -3.96 3.55 -5.66
CA HIS A 46 -2.50 3.68 -5.48
C HIS A 46 -2.21 4.85 -4.54
N VAL A 47 -2.73 4.78 -3.31
CA VAL A 47 -2.48 5.76 -2.24
C VAL A 47 -2.27 5.05 -0.91
N SER A 48 -1.39 5.59 -0.07
CA SER A 48 -0.96 4.95 1.18
C SER A 48 -0.34 3.55 0.96
N THR A 49 -0.18 2.76 2.02
CA THR A 49 0.14 1.33 1.93
C THR A 49 -0.97 0.60 1.16
N HIS A 50 -0.65 0.02 0.01
CA HIS A 50 -1.60 -0.64 -0.89
C HIS A 50 -0.99 -1.89 -1.54
N LEU A 51 -1.78 -2.58 -2.37
CA LEU A 51 -1.39 -3.77 -3.12
C LEU A 51 -1.73 -3.60 -4.60
N ASP A 52 -0.75 -3.81 -5.45
CA ASP A 52 -0.94 -3.84 -6.90
C ASP A 52 -1.37 -5.23 -7.37
N GLY A 53 -2.49 -5.29 -8.09
CA GLY A 53 -2.88 -6.49 -8.82
C GLY A 53 -2.14 -6.58 -10.16
N PRO A 54 -1.97 -7.79 -10.75
CA PRO A 54 -1.33 -7.95 -12.07
C PRO A 54 -1.89 -7.06 -13.18
N ALA A 55 -3.21 -6.80 -13.16
CA ALA A 55 -3.87 -5.88 -14.10
C ALA A 55 -3.29 -4.45 -14.11
N HIS A 56 -2.55 -4.04 -13.07
CA HIS A 56 -1.92 -2.72 -13.00
C HIS A 56 -0.85 -2.54 -14.11
N PHE A 57 -0.10 -3.59 -14.43
CA PHE A 57 0.99 -3.54 -15.41
C PHE A 57 0.81 -4.50 -16.59
N MET A 58 -0.19 -5.39 -16.54
CA MET A 58 -0.42 -6.42 -17.55
C MET A 58 -1.87 -6.38 -18.05
N THR A 59 -2.04 -6.03 -19.33
CA THR A 59 -3.35 -6.07 -20.00
C THR A 59 -3.94 -7.48 -19.92
N GLY A 60 -5.18 -7.59 -19.41
CA GLY A 60 -5.84 -8.88 -19.18
C GLY A 60 -5.34 -9.64 -17.95
N GLY A 61 -4.48 -9.01 -17.13
CA GLY A 61 -4.07 -9.54 -15.84
C GLY A 61 -5.22 -9.62 -14.84
N LYS A 62 -5.01 -10.41 -13.78
CA LYS A 62 -5.94 -10.53 -12.66
C LYS A 62 -6.08 -9.21 -11.90
N PHE A 63 -7.28 -8.90 -11.44
CA PHE A 63 -7.49 -7.84 -10.45
C PHE A 63 -7.24 -8.38 -9.04
N ILE A 64 -7.13 -7.49 -8.05
CA ILE A 64 -6.89 -7.88 -6.65
C ILE A 64 -7.97 -8.83 -6.11
N GLY A 65 -9.21 -8.68 -6.56
CA GLY A 65 -10.34 -9.54 -6.16
C GLY A 65 -10.30 -10.95 -6.75
N ASP A 66 -9.45 -11.19 -7.75
CA ASP A 66 -9.27 -12.50 -8.39
C ASP A 66 -8.11 -13.30 -7.76
N LEU A 67 -7.37 -12.70 -6.84
CA LEU A 67 -6.26 -13.35 -6.15
C LEU A 67 -6.80 -14.27 -5.04
N PRO A 68 -6.38 -15.53 -4.98
CA PRO A 68 -6.82 -16.42 -3.91
C PRO A 68 -6.16 -16.01 -2.57
N LEU A 69 -6.82 -16.24 -1.44
CA LEU A 69 -6.35 -15.75 -0.14
C LEU A 69 -5.02 -16.37 0.31
N ASP A 70 -4.73 -17.59 -0.11
CA ASP A 70 -3.46 -18.27 0.14
C ASP A 70 -2.28 -17.62 -0.60
N PHE A 71 -2.53 -16.91 -1.70
CA PHE A 71 -1.53 -16.06 -2.35
C PHE A 71 -1.17 -14.82 -1.50
N LEU A 72 -2.09 -14.36 -0.64
CA LEU A 72 -1.91 -13.16 0.19
C LEU A 72 -1.27 -13.44 1.56
N VAL A 73 -1.00 -14.71 1.88
CA VAL A 73 -0.43 -15.12 3.17
C VAL A 73 0.69 -16.12 2.94
N GLY A 74 1.92 -15.74 3.30
CA GLY A 74 3.08 -16.60 3.10
C GLY A 74 4.30 -16.16 3.90
N PRO A 75 5.40 -16.93 3.81
CA PRO A 75 6.69 -16.49 4.33
C PRO A 75 7.14 -15.21 3.62
N ALA A 76 7.81 -14.33 4.37
CA ALA A 76 8.42 -13.11 3.86
C ALA A 76 9.81 -12.94 4.49
N CYS A 77 10.68 -12.21 3.82
CA CYS A 77 12.00 -11.82 4.34
C CYS A 77 12.12 -10.29 4.40
N VAL A 78 13.06 -9.82 5.22
CA VAL A 78 13.43 -8.40 5.30
C VAL A 78 14.90 -8.28 4.91
N VAL A 79 15.16 -7.57 3.82
CA VAL A 79 16.51 -7.28 3.32
C VAL A 79 16.82 -5.82 3.62
N ASP A 80 17.84 -5.58 4.45
CA ASP A 80 18.30 -4.24 4.81
C ASP A 80 19.33 -3.74 3.78
N LEU A 81 18.84 -3.05 2.74
CA LEU A 81 19.66 -2.53 1.63
C LEU A 81 20.54 -1.34 2.05
N GLU A 82 20.12 -0.58 3.07
CA GLU A 82 20.90 0.55 3.58
C GLU A 82 22.23 0.06 4.17
N ARG A 83 22.21 -1.06 4.92
CA ARG A 83 23.44 -1.72 5.41
C ARG A 83 24.34 -2.25 4.30
N MET A 84 23.81 -2.40 3.09
CA MET A 84 24.58 -2.79 1.90
C MET A 84 25.16 -1.59 1.14
N GLY A 85 24.85 -0.36 1.57
CA GLY A 85 25.35 0.87 0.98
C GLY A 85 24.47 1.45 -0.12
N VAL A 86 23.22 0.99 -0.26
CA VAL A 86 22.25 1.56 -1.21
C VAL A 86 21.61 2.80 -0.61
N GLY A 87 21.76 3.96 -1.26
CA GLY A 87 21.14 5.23 -0.86
C GLY A 87 19.80 5.53 -1.55
N ASP A 88 19.19 6.67 -1.20
CA ASP A 88 17.82 7.09 -1.59
C ASP A 88 17.53 7.09 -3.10
N PHE A 89 18.55 7.29 -3.93
CA PHE A 89 18.41 7.38 -5.40
C PHE A 89 19.22 6.31 -6.14
N ASP A 90 19.79 5.36 -5.42
CA ASP A 90 20.57 4.27 -6.00
C ASP A 90 19.64 3.16 -6.50
N ILE A 91 20.16 2.37 -7.43
CA ILE A 91 19.47 1.20 -7.98
C ILE A 91 19.99 -0.03 -7.26
N TYR A 92 19.07 -0.84 -6.72
CA TYR A 92 19.38 -2.18 -6.24
C TYR A 92 19.14 -3.19 -7.36
N GLY A 93 20.03 -4.17 -7.49
CA GLY A 93 19.94 -5.28 -8.44
C GLY A 93 20.08 -6.66 -7.78
N PRO A 94 20.06 -7.74 -8.58
CA PRO A 94 20.19 -9.13 -8.12
C PRO A 94 21.36 -9.37 -7.16
N GLU A 95 22.49 -8.70 -7.39
CA GLU A 95 23.71 -8.83 -6.58
C GLU A 95 23.53 -8.50 -5.09
N HIS A 96 22.56 -7.65 -4.75
CA HIS A 96 22.24 -7.32 -3.35
C HIS A 96 21.51 -8.47 -2.66
N PHE A 97 20.65 -9.18 -3.40
CA PHE A 97 19.90 -10.32 -2.90
C PHE A 97 20.76 -11.59 -2.84
N GLU A 98 21.60 -11.83 -3.84
CA GLU A 98 22.57 -12.94 -3.85
C GLU A 98 23.58 -12.82 -2.69
N ARG A 99 23.93 -11.60 -2.27
CA ARG A 99 24.78 -11.36 -1.10
C ARG A 99 24.05 -11.57 0.23
N TRP A 100 22.73 -11.39 0.24
CA TRP A 100 21.89 -11.55 1.43
C TRP A 100 21.64 -13.03 1.75
N GLU A 101 21.45 -13.85 0.72
CA GLU A 101 21.26 -15.31 0.80
C GLU A 101 22.50 -16.05 1.36
#